data_AF-A0A855KJ27-F1
#
_entry.id   AF-A0A855KJ27-F1
#
_cell.length_a   1.000
_cell.length_b   1.000
_cell.length_c   1.000
_cell.angle_alpha   90.00
_cell.angle_beta   90.00
_cell.angle_gamma   90.00
#
_symmetry.space_group_name_H-M   'P 1'
#
loop_
_entity.id
_entity.type
_entity.pdbx_description
1 polymer ?
#
loop_
_entity_poly.entity_id
_entity_poly.type
_entity_poly.pdbx_seq_one_letter_code
_entity_poly.pdbx_strand_id
1 'polypeptide(L)'
;MGEGLVCSLEGDLDFSEAHHIKRSGFGLVEKLSESAPSLYRANVIFSESESGKGGENYLEGEALIPLLKKRDFISCVYRVHTTTYNTYFSQVMHVPTAELLKAIAHQ
;
A
#
# COMPACT_ATOMS: atom_id res chain seq x y z
N MET A 1 -1.03 7.94 -16.44
CA MET A 1 -1.88 8.39 -15.32
C MET A 1 -2.20 7.16 -14.50
N GLY A 2 -1.84 7.14 -13.23
CA GLY A 2 -1.99 5.97 -12.37
C GLY A 2 -2.70 6.36 -11.09
N GLU A 3 -3.75 5.63 -10.78
CA GLU A 3 -4.49 5.66 -9.51
C GLU A 3 -3.98 4.49 -8.67
N GLY A 4 -3.32 4.78 -7.55
CA GLY A 4 -2.62 3.76 -6.77
C GLY A 4 -2.86 3.90 -5.28
N LEU A 5 -2.91 2.77 -4.60
CA LEU A 5 -2.85 2.68 -3.15
C LEU A 5 -1.40 2.52 -2.74
N VAL A 6 -0.90 3.40 -1.89
CA VAL A 6 0.44 3.34 -1.30
C VAL A 6 0.28 3.07 0.19
N CYS A 7 0.97 2.07 0.72
CA CYS A 7 0.90 1.66 2.11
C CYS A 7 2.29 1.70 2.76
N SER A 8 2.32 2.05 4.05
CA SER A 8 3.50 2.00 4.89
C SER A 8 3.36 0.87 5.90
N LEU A 9 4.29 -0.08 5.87
CA LEU A 9 4.31 -1.20 6.83
C LEU A 9 4.85 -0.77 8.20
N GLU A 10 5.54 0.38 8.32
CA GLU A 10 6.32 0.73 9.51
C GLU A 10 5.99 2.05 10.21
N GLY A 11 4.82 2.64 9.94
CA GLY A 11 4.40 3.88 10.62
C GLY A 11 5.13 5.13 10.12
N ASP A 12 5.93 5.00 9.06
CA ASP A 12 6.38 6.12 8.25
C ASP A 12 5.17 6.70 7.51
N LEU A 13 4.81 7.95 7.81
CA LEU A 13 3.62 8.63 7.28
C LEU A 13 3.96 9.69 6.24
N ASP A 14 5.23 9.81 5.86
CA ASP A 14 5.61 10.69 4.76
C ASP A 14 5.34 9.98 3.44
N PHE A 15 4.19 10.28 2.82
CA PHE A 15 3.80 9.74 1.52
C PHE A 15 4.16 10.70 0.36
N SER A 16 5.01 11.70 0.59
CA SER A 16 5.44 12.61 -0.46
C SER A 16 6.20 11.84 -1.55
N GLU A 17 6.09 12.28 -2.80
CA GLU A 17 6.69 11.55 -3.93
C GLU A 17 8.22 11.48 -3.87
N ALA A 18 8.86 12.42 -3.19
CA ALA A 18 10.30 12.47 -3.01
C ALA A 18 10.80 11.61 -1.83
N HIS A 19 9.88 11.12 -0.99
CA HIS A 19 10.23 10.30 0.16
C HIS A 19 10.13 8.81 -0.15
N HIS A 20 11.16 8.08 0.27
CA HIS A 20 11.26 6.64 0.03
C HIS A 20 10.92 5.86 1.30
N ILE A 21 9.71 5.30 1.36
CA ILE A 21 9.30 4.45 2.48
C ILE A 21 9.98 3.09 2.37
N LYS A 22 10.83 2.75 3.35
CA LYS A 22 11.67 1.53 3.34
C LYS A 22 10.88 0.24 3.12
N ARG A 23 9.76 0.07 3.83
CA ARG A 23 8.86 -1.09 3.69
C ARG A 23 7.49 -0.58 3.32
N SER A 24 7.16 -0.72 2.06
CA SER A 24 5.94 -0.15 1.50
C SER A 24 5.13 -1.18 0.73
N GLY A 25 3.87 -0.85 0.49
CA GLY A 25 3.00 -1.61 -0.38
C GLY A 25 2.48 -0.74 -1.50
N PHE A 26 2.43 -1.26 -2.71
CA PHE A 26 1.81 -0.58 -3.84
C PHE A 26 0.77 -1.48 -4.49
N GLY A 27 -0.40 -0.91 -4.80
CA GLY A 27 -1.45 -1.61 -5.53
C GLY A 27 -2.21 -0.68 -6.46
N LEU A 28 -2.60 -1.21 -7.62
CA LEU A 28 -3.52 -0.51 -8.52
C LEU A 28 -4.93 -0.57 -7.91
N VAL A 29 -5.62 0.57 -7.88
CA VAL A 29 -7.01 0.62 -7.43
C VAL A 29 -7.93 0.49 -8.63
N GLU A 30 -8.88 -0.44 -8.55
CA GLU A 30 -9.86 -0.72 -9.60
C GLU A 30 -11.28 -0.61 -9.03
N LYS A 31 -12.22 -0.10 -9.83
CA LYS A 31 -13.64 -0.14 -9.51
C LYS A 31 -14.18 -1.55 -9.72
N LEU A 32 -14.93 -2.07 -8.75
CA LEU A 32 -15.50 -3.42 -8.85
C LEU A 32 -16.73 -3.48 -9.77
N SER A 33 -17.53 -2.42 -9.83
CA SER A 33 -18.70 -2.34 -10.71
C SER A 33 -19.17 -0.90 -10.89
N GLU A 34 -19.65 -0.58 -12.10
CA GLU A 34 -20.38 0.67 -12.38
C GLU A 34 -21.69 0.79 -11.57
N SER A 35 -22.30 -0.35 -11.20
CA SER A 35 -23.51 -0.37 -10.38
C SER A 35 -23.26 -0.19 -8.88
N ALA A 36 -21.99 -0.21 -8.45
CA ALA A 36 -21.58 -0.01 -7.06
C ALA A 36 -20.42 1.01 -6.98
N PRO A 37 -20.71 2.31 -7.20
CA PRO A 37 -19.68 3.34 -7.42
C PRO A 37 -18.77 3.61 -6.22
N SER A 38 -19.10 3.08 -5.04
CA SER A 38 -18.32 3.18 -3.81
C SER A 38 -17.43 1.96 -3.53
N LEU A 39 -17.51 0.90 -4.35
CA LEU A 39 -16.74 -0.33 -4.13
C LEU A 39 -15.50 -0.39 -5.02
N TYR A 40 -14.35 -0.43 -4.36
CA TYR A 40 -13.03 -0.50 -4.99
C TYR A 40 -12.27 -1.72 -4.48
N ARG A 41 -11.38 -2.25 -5.31
CA ARG A 41 -10.45 -3.31 -4.96
C ARG A 41 -9.03 -2.85 -5.30
N ALA A 42 -8.08 -3.20 -4.45
CA ALA A 42 -6.67 -3.05 -4.75
C ALA A 42 -5.93 -4.34 -4.41
N ASN A 43 -5.14 -4.84 -5.36
CA ASN A 43 -4.18 -5.91 -5.10
C ASN A 43 -2.84 -5.26 -4.77
N VAL A 44 -2.37 -5.44 -3.54
CA VAL A 44 -1.18 -4.75 -3.03
C VAL A 44 0.00 -5.71 -2.98
N ILE A 45 1.11 -5.30 -3.58
CA ILE A 45 2.40 -5.98 -3.47
C ILE A 45 3.23 -5.22 -2.46
N PHE A 46 3.76 -5.92 -1.45
CA PHE A 46 4.65 -5.34 -0.45
C PHE A 46 6.10 -5.58 -0.83
N SER A 47 6.95 -4.58 -0.64
CA SER A 47 8.39 -4.68 -0.84
C SER A 47 9.17 -4.00 0.27
N GLU A 48 10.40 -4.46 0.48
CA GLU A 48 11.43 -3.79 1.26
C GLU A 48 12.52 -3.31 0.32
N SER A 49 12.85 -2.03 0.39
CA SER A 49 13.94 -1.47 -0.39
C SER A 49 15.28 -1.72 0.29
N GLU A 50 16.22 -2.26 -0.48
CA GLU A 50 17.57 -2.50 -0.04
C GLU A 50 18.31 -1.16 0.04
N SER A 51 18.88 -0.86 1.21
CA SER A 51 19.59 0.40 1.45
C SER A 51 20.75 0.58 0.47
N GLY A 52 20.63 1.56 -0.43
CA GLY A 52 21.73 2.11 -1.23
C GLY A 52 22.00 1.47 -2.60
N LYS A 53 21.28 0.41 -3.01
CA LYS A 53 21.51 -0.27 -4.31
C LYS A 53 20.32 -0.33 -5.27
N GLY A 54 19.19 0.27 -4.90
CA GLY A 54 18.00 0.30 -5.76
C GLY A 54 17.34 -1.05 -5.97
N GLY A 55 17.67 -2.05 -5.14
CA GLY A 55 16.98 -3.35 -5.12
C GLY A 55 15.68 -3.27 -4.32
N GLU A 56 14.63 -3.93 -4.80
CA GLU A 56 13.40 -4.18 -4.06
C GLU A 56 13.27 -5.68 -3.79
N ASN A 57 13.08 -6.03 -2.52
CA ASN A 57 12.77 -7.40 -2.09
C ASN A 57 11.28 -7.50 -1.84
N TYR A 58 10.58 -8.31 -2.65
CA TYR A 58 9.16 -8.56 -2.41
C TYR A 58 8.95 -9.31 -1.09
N LEU A 59 8.02 -8.81 -0.29
CA LEU A 59 7.67 -9.35 1.02
C LEU A 59 6.45 -10.26 0.86
N GLU A 60 6.64 -11.55 1.09
CA GLU A 60 5.59 -12.58 1.01
C GLU A 60 5.57 -13.41 2.29
N GLY A 61 4.44 -14.08 2.56
CA GLY A 61 4.29 -15.12 3.59
C GLY A 61 5.13 -14.94 4.86
N GLU A 62 6.25 -15.65 4.93
CA GLU A 62 7.15 -15.68 6.09
C GLU A 62 7.82 -14.34 6.41
N ALA A 63 8.07 -13.49 5.41
CA ALA A 63 8.67 -12.17 5.59
C ALA A 63 7.60 -11.10 5.93
N LEU A 64 6.41 -11.22 5.37
CA LEU A 64 5.33 -10.23 5.54
C LEU A 64 4.51 -10.43 6.82
N ILE A 65 4.16 -11.69 7.16
CA ILE A 65 3.29 -12.01 8.30
C ILE A 65 3.84 -11.45 9.63
N PRO A 66 5.14 -11.58 9.96
CA PRO A 66 5.68 -11.02 11.20
C PRO A 66 5.62 -9.49 11.26
N LEU A 67 5.65 -8.80 10.12
CA LEU A 67 5.53 -7.35 10.06
C LEU A 67 4.09 -6.91 10.32
N LEU A 68 3.13 -7.61 9.73
CA LEU A 68 1.70 -7.36 9.93
C LEU A 68 1.25 -7.69 11.35
N LYS A 69 1.75 -8.77 11.97
CA LYS A 69 1.39 -9.16 13.33
C LYS A 69 1.87 -8.19 14.43
N LYS A 70 2.84 -7.32 14.14
CA LYS A 70 3.40 -6.37 15.13
C LYS A 70 2.50 -5.16 15.39
N ARG A 71 1.41 -5.01 14.64
CA ARG A 71 0.60 -3.79 14.62
C ARG A 71 -0.84 -4.11 14.26
N ASP A 72 -1.79 -3.37 14.82
CA ASP A 72 -3.22 -3.60 14.57
C ASP A 72 -3.68 -3.08 13.21
N PHE A 73 -2.95 -2.09 12.67
CA PHE A 73 -3.21 -1.48 11.36
C PHE A 73 -1.91 -1.05 10.66
N ILE A 74 -2.01 -0.87 9.35
CA ILE A 74 -1.02 -0.16 8.52
C ILE A 74 -1.63 1.11 7.94
N SER A 75 -0.79 2.08 7.63
CA SER A 75 -1.24 3.36 7.08
C SER A 75 -1.15 3.32 5.56
N CYS A 76 -2.23 3.65 4.87
CA CYS A 76 -2.27 3.73 3.41
C CYS A 76 -2.87 5.05 2.95
N VAL A 77 -2.46 5.52 1.77
CA VAL A 77 -3.04 6.66 1.08
C VAL A 77 -3.39 6.27 -0.35
N TYR A 78 -4.52 6.77 -0.80
CA TYR A 78 -4.87 6.72 -2.22
C TYR A 78 -4.24 7.91 -2.92
N ARG A 79 -3.51 7.64 -3.99
CA ARG A 79 -2.79 8.63 -4.78
C ARG A 79 -3.31 8.62 -6.21
N VAL A 80 -3.67 9.81 -6.71
CA VAL A 80 -4.05 10.01 -8.11
C VAL A 80 -3.09 10.98 -8.77
N HIS A 81 -2.44 10.50 -9.83
CA HIS A 81 -1.71 11.36 -10.76
C HIS A 81 -2.67 12.07 -11.70
N THR A 82 -3.05 13.30 -11.35
CA THR A 82 -3.65 14.23 -12.31
C THR A 82 -2.54 14.90 -13.11
N THR A 83 -2.79 15.35 -14.34
CA THR A 83 -1.73 15.83 -15.26
C THR A 83 -0.74 16.84 -14.68
N THR A 84 0.49 16.70 -15.16
CA THR A 84 1.72 17.52 -15.10
C THR A 84 2.24 18.11 -13.78
N TYR A 85 1.44 18.42 -12.76
CA TYR A 85 1.98 19.10 -11.56
C TYR A 85 1.34 18.79 -10.21
N ASN A 86 0.19 18.13 -10.15
CA ASN A 86 -0.50 17.92 -8.88
C ASN A 86 -0.88 16.46 -8.67
N THR A 87 -0.27 15.87 -7.64
CA THR A 87 -0.63 14.56 -7.13
C THR A 87 -1.63 14.75 -5.99
N TYR A 88 -2.83 14.21 -6.15
CA TYR A 88 -3.83 14.22 -5.08
C TYR A 88 -3.61 13.01 -4.18
N PHE A 89 -3.59 13.26 -2.87
CA PHE A 89 -3.56 12.23 -1.84
C PHE A 89 -4.86 12.27 -1.04
N SER A 90 -5.42 11.09 -0.76
CA SER A 90 -6.46 10.98 0.26
C SER A 90 -5.91 11.27 1.65
N GLN A 91 -6.81 11.37 2.64
CA GLN A 91 -6.42 11.23 4.03
C GLN A 91 -5.78 9.85 4.26
N VAL A 92 -4.93 9.77 5.29
CA VAL A 92 -4.34 8.50 5.74
C VAL A 92 -5.45 7.57 6.22
N MET A 93 -5.49 6.39 5.64
CA MET A 93 -6.41 5.31 5.99
C MET A 93 -5.67 4.30 6.86
N HIS A 94 -6.30 3.87 7.95
CA HIS A 94 -5.80 2.77 8.78
C HIS A 94 -6.43 1.45 8.31
N VAL A 95 -5.65 0.64 7.60
CA VAL A 95 -6.07 -0.67 7.11
C VAL A 95 -5.76 -1.72 8.18
N PRO A 96 -6.76 -2.45 8.71
CA PRO A 96 -6.52 -3.45 9.75
C PRO A 96 -5.64 -4.60 9.25
N THR A 97 -4.57 -4.92 9.99
CA THR A 97 -3.65 -6.01 9.61
C THR A 97 -4.31 -7.38 9.72
N ALA A 98 -5.31 -7.52 10.60
CA ALA A 98 -6.08 -8.75 10.76
C ALA A 98 -6.77 -9.19 9.45
N GLU A 99 -7.30 -8.25 8.67
CA GLU A 99 -7.94 -8.57 7.39
C GLU A 99 -6.91 -8.97 6.32
N LEU A 100 -5.74 -8.33 6.32
CA LEU A 100 -4.63 -8.71 5.43
C LEU A 100 -4.10 -10.11 5.75
N LEU A 101 -3.97 -10.44 7.05
CA LEU A 101 -3.54 -11.77 7.49
C LEU A 101 -4.56 -12.86 7.08
N LYS A 102 -5.86 -12.58 7.14
CA LYS A 102 -6.89 -13.49 6.60
C LYS A 102 -6.74 -13.69 5.09
N ALA A 103 -6.52 -12.61 4.34
CA ALA A 103 -6.34 -12.68 2.90
C ALA A 103 -5.13 -13.54 2.49
N ILE A 104 -4.02 -13.44 3.23
CA ILE A 104 -2.82 -14.26 3.00
C ILE A 104 -3.09 -15.74 3.29
N ALA A 105 -3.88 -16.05 4.32
CA ALA A 105 -4.19 -17.44 4.69
C ALA A 105 -5.14 -18.16 3.70
N HIS A 106 -5.76 -17.42 2.78
CA HIS A 106 -6.68 -17.94 1.76
C HIS A 106 -6.07 -17.98 0.34
N GLN A 107 -4.77 -17.69 0.20
CA GLN A 107 -3.98 -17.99 -1.00
C GLN A 107 -3.49 -19.44 -0.98
#